data_AF-A0A5Q0EK17-F1
#
_entry.id   AF-A0A5Q0EK17-F1
#
_cell.length_a   1.000
_cell.length_b   1.000
_cell.length_c   1.000
_cell.angle_alpha   90.00
_cell.angle_beta   90.00
_cell.angle_gamma   90.00
#
_symmetry.space_group_name_H-M   'P 1'
#
loop_
_entity.id
_entity.type
_entity.pdbx_description
1 polymer ?
#
loop_
_entity_poly.entity_id
_entity_poly.type
_entity_poly.pdbx_seq_one_letter_code
_entity_poly.pdbx_strand_id
1 'polypeptide(L)'
;MFFFDKLKKTTVNNRLVEETQYEEVMNEIRLGFIRDGLWAKALAESSGNENKAMGLYIKYRVQSMKDELEIKDQLLKKMKAEIEEEKRKKSKEKERQQIENDRNLKERRKILLDYEEFKTFGDLEDLANTYGYSKAKFILASIFYEGKLVKKDDDAAKYWLKCAANEEYEPAKKALDDWW
;
A
#
# COMPACT_ATOMS: atom_id res chain seq x y z
N MET A 1 -3.48 22.64 39.53
CA MET A 1 -3.60 21.36 40.29
C MET A 1 -3.65 20.10 39.40
N PHE A 2 -3.65 20.20 38.06
CA PHE A 2 -3.81 19.05 37.15
C PHE A 2 -2.58 18.12 37.00
N PHE A 3 -1.37 18.65 37.20
CA PHE A 3 -0.12 17.88 37.03
C PHE A 3 0.13 16.88 38.17
N PHE A 4 -0.26 17.21 39.41
CA PHE A 4 -0.05 16.35 40.57
C PHE A 4 -0.97 15.11 40.60
N ASP A 5 -2.20 15.24 40.12
CA ASP A 5 -3.13 14.10 40.03
C ASP A 5 -2.69 13.08 38.97
N LYS A 6 -2.10 13.54 37.86
CA LYS A 6 -1.54 12.66 36.83
C LYS A 6 -0.34 11.89 37.36
N LEU A 7 0.55 12.55 38.11
CA LEU A 7 1.70 11.92 38.76
C LEU A 7 1.27 10.88 39.81
N LYS A 8 0.31 11.21 40.69
CA LYS A 8 -0.26 10.25 41.65
C LYS A 8 -0.90 9.05 40.96
N LYS A 9 -1.68 9.27 39.89
CA LYS A 9 -2.26 8.17 39.09
C LYS A 9 -1.19 7.26 38.51
N THR A 10 -0.11 7.80 37.95
CA THR A 10 1.00 6.99 37.43
C THR A 10 1.70 6.19 38.53
N THR A 11 1.87 6.74 39.74
CA THR A 11 2.50 6.04 40.87
C THR A 11 1.62 4.94 41.48
N VAL A 12 0.30 5.10 41.47
CA VAL A 12 -0.64 4.04 41.89
C VAL A 12 -0.70 2.93 40.84
N ASN A 13 -0.73 3.30 39.57
CA ASN A 13 -0.74 2.34 38.47
C ASN A 13 0.56 1.50 38.44
N ASN A 14 1.72 2.12 38.69
CA ASN A 14 2.98 1.39 38.79
C ASN A 14 2.99 0.36 39.93
N ARG A 15 2.38 0.67 41.08
CA ARG A 15 2.28 -0.27 42.21
C ARG A 15 1.42 -1.48 41.87
N LEU A 16 0.27 -1.25 41.22
CA LEU A 16 -0.61 -2.32 40.73
C LEU A 16 0.10 -3.19 39.69
N VAL A 17 0.81 -2.57 38.74
CA VAL A 17 1.56 -3.29 37.71
C VAL A 17 2.67 -4.14 38.34
N GLU A 18 3.40 -3.61 39.31
CA GLU A 18 4.41 -4.40 40.01
C GLU A 18 3.79 -5.58 40.74
N GLU A 19 2.70 -5.40 41.49
CA GLU A 19 1.99 -6.48 42.18
C GLU A 19 1.55 -7.59 41.20
N THR A 20 0.98 -7.23 40.05
CA THR A 20 0.61 -8.21 39.01
C THR A 20 1.81 -8.97 38.44
N GLN A 21 2.96 -8.31 38.26
CA GLN A 21 4.18 -8.98 37.81
C GLN A 21 4.68 -9.99 38.83
N TYR A 22 4.66 -9.65 40.12
CA TYR A 22 5.00 -10.59 41.17
C TYR A 22 4.04 -11.78 41.21
N GLU A 23 2.74 -11.55 41.00
CA GLU A 23 1.73 -12.60 40.94
C GLU A 23 1.96 -13.55 39.76
N GLU A 24 2.24 -13.03 38.56
CA GLU A 24 2.56 -13.83 37.38
C GLU A 24 3.78 -14.72 37.61
N VAL A 25 4.85 -14.16 38.21
CA VAL A 25 6.05 -14.94 38.55
C VAL A 25 5.74 -16.02 39.58
N MET A 26 4.92 -15.74 40.59
CA MET A 26 4.51 -16.76 41.56
C MET A 26 3.68 -17.87 40.90
N ASN A 27 2.85 -17.53 39.92
CA ASN A 27 2.10 -18.51 39.13
C ASN A 27 3.04 -19.35 38.25
N GLU A 28 4.06 -18.76 37.60
CA GLU A 28 5.10 -19.49 36.87
C GLU A 28 5.77 -20.54 37.78
N ILE A 29 6.15 -20.14 38.99
CA ILE A 29 6.80 -21.02 39.97
C ILE A 29 5.83 -22.13 40.43
N ARG A 30 4.59 -21.79 40.77
CA ARG A 30 3.57 -22.77 41.20
C ARG A 30 3.27 -23.82 40.14
N LEU A 31 3.29 -23.41 38.87
CA LEU A 31 3.07 -24.29 37.73
C LEU A 31 4.33 -25.06 37.30
N GLY A 32 5.50 -24.76 37.89
CA GLY A 32 6.77 -25.39 37.56
C GLY A 32 7.44 -24.87 36.28
N PHE A 33 6.95 -23.77 35.69
CA PHE A 33 7.53 -23.14 34.50
C PHE A 33 8.62 -22.14 34.88
N ILE A 34 9.67 -22.63 35.53
CA ILE A 34 10.78 -21.79 36.00
C ILE A 34 11.80 -21.64 34.87
N ARG A 35 12.39 -20.45 34.72
CA ARG A 35 13.52 -20.27 33.81
C ARG A 35 14.80 -20.77 34.47
N ASP A 36 15.23 -21.98 34.08
CA ASP A 36 16.39 -22.67 34.64
C ASP A 36 17.66 -21.81 34.71
N GLY A 37 17.93 -21.00 33.68
CA GLY A 37 19.10 -20.11 33.67
C GLY A 37 19.04 -19.02 34.76
N LEU A 38 17.87 -18.38 34.95
CA LEU A 38 17.69 -17.39 36.02
C LEU A 38 17.67 -18.06 37.40
N TRP A 39 17.09 -19.26 37.48
CA TRP A 39 17.06 -20.05 38.71
C TRP A 39 18.46 -20.46 39.16
N ALA A 40 19.28 -20.98 38.25
CA ALA A 40 20.67 -21.34 38.52
C ALA A 40 21.48 -20.13 39.01
N LYS A 41 21.28 -18.95 38.41
CA LYS A 41 21.89 -17.70 38.87
C LYS A 41 21.47 -17.37 40.31
N ALA A 42 20.18 -17.46 40.60
CA ALA A 42 19.66 -17.18 41.94
C ALA A 42 20.17 -18.17 42.99
N LEU A 43 20.30 -19.46 42.62
CA LEU A 43 20.82 -20.52 43.48
C LEU A 43 22.32 -20.36 43.77
N ALA A 44 23.09 -19.94 42.77
CA ALA A 44 24.51 -19.64 42.92
C ALA A 44 24.75 -18.49 43.91
N GLU A 45 23.98 -17.40 43.79
CA GLU A 45 24.06 -16.25 44.70
C GLU A 45 23.47 -16.52 46.10
N SER A 46 22.57 -17.49 46.23
CA SER A 46 22.01 -17.89 47.52
C SER A 46 22.89 -18.88 48.29
N SER A 47 24.06 -19.26 47.75
CA SER A 47 24.93 -20.30 48.30
C SER A 47 24.21 -21.64 48.47
N GLY A 48 23.30 -21.97 47.56
CA GLY A 48 22.51 -23.22 47.59
C GLY A 48 21.30 -23.19 48.53
N ASN A 49 21.01 -22.08 49.21
CA ASN A 49 19.80 -21.95 50.02
C ASN A 49 18.59 -21.70 49.11
N GLU A 50 17.65 -22.65 49.07
CA GLU A 50 16.48 -22.61 48.19
C GLU A 50 15.53 -21.45 48.50
N ASN A 51 15.25 -21.16 49.77
CA ASN A 51 14.35 -20.08 50.16
C ASN A 51 14.92 -18.71 49.75
N LYS A 52 16.23 -18.51 49.95
CA LYS A 52 16.92 -17.29 49.53
C LYS A 52 17.03 -17.22 48.00
N ALA A 53 17.25 -18.35 47.32
CA ALA A 53 17.23 -18.43 45.85
C ALA A 53 15.86 -18.03 45.30
N MET A 54 14.77 -18.46 45.93
CA MET A 54 13.41 -18.13 45.51
C MET A 54 13.14 -16.63 45.54
N GLY A 55 13.54 -15.95 46.62
CA GLY A 55 13.43 -14.49 46.69
C GLY A 55 14.26 -13.77 45.62
N LEU A 56 15.48 -14.24 45.35
CA LEU A 56 16.35 -13.68 44.30
C LEU A 56 15.79 -13.94 42.90
N TYR A 57 15.26 -15.13 42.65
CA TYR A 57 14.66 -15.51 41.37
C TYR A 57 13.47 -14.62 41.04
N ILE A 58 12.57 -14.40 42.01
CA ILE A 58 11.39 -13.55 41.80
C ILE A 58 11.82 -12.15 41.36
N LYS A 59 12.82 -11.58 42.03
CA LYS A 59 13.38 -10.27 41.68
C LYS A 59 13.96 -10.25 40.26
N TYR A 60 14.75 -11.25 39.90
CA TYR A 60 15.35 -11.34 38.56
C TYR A 60 14.32 -11.56 37.47
N ARG A 61 13.29 -12.34 37.75
CA ARG A 61 12.24 -12.62 36.78
C ARG A 61 11.38 -11.40 36.52
N VAL A 62 10.97 -10.66 37.57
CA VAL A 62 10.24 -9.39 37.42
C VAL A 62 11.06 -8.39 36.60
N GLN A 63 12.37 -8.27 36.85
CA GLN A 63 13.23 -7.40 36.04
C GLN A 63 13.28 -7.87 34.58
N SER A 64 13.48 -9.17 34.34
CA SER A 64 13.48 -9.73 32.99
C SER A 64 12.16 -9.48 32.25
N MET A 65 11.02 -9.51 32.94
CA MET A 65 9.72 -9.18 32.33
C MET A 65 9.63 -7.71 31.94
N LYS A 66 10.15 -6.80 32.78
CA LYS A 66 10.24 -5.37 32.46
C LYS A 66 11.11 -5.14 31.22
N ASP A 67 12.26 -5.79 31.14
CA ASP A 67 13.18 -5.67 30.00
C ASP A 67 12.54 -6.26 28.71
N GLU A 68 11.85 -7.39 28.80
CA GLU A 68 11.10 -7.98 27.68
C GLU A 68 9.97 -7.07 27.18
N LEU A 69 9.26 -6.39 28.07
CA LEU A 69 8.23 -5.41 27.72
C LEU A 69 8.84 -4.20 27.00
N GLU A 70 9.98 -3.70 27.48
CA GLU A 70 10.67 -2.59 26.84
C GLU A 70 11.14 -2.94 25.43
N ILE A 71 11.75 -4.12 25.26
CA ILE A 71 12.17 -4.62 23.94
C ILE A 71 10.95 -4.74 23.01
N LYS A 72 9.83 -5.29 23.50
CA LYS A 72 8.58 -5.37 22.72
C LYS A 72 8.08 -4.00 22.31
N ASP A 73 8.08 -3.01 23.20
CA ASP A 73 7.65 -1.64 22.88
C ASP A 73 8.56 -1.00 21.81
N GLN A 74 9.87 -1.18 21.92
CA GLN A 74 10.82 -0.72 20.91
C GLN A 74 10.59 -1.37 19.55
N LEU A 75 10.35 -2.69 19.52
CA LEU A 75 10.02 -3.43 18.30
C LEU A 75 8.71 -2.91 17.68
N LEU A 76 7.66 -2.72 18.49
CA LEU A 76 6.38 -2.19 18.03
C LEU A 76 6.52 -0.78 17.44
N LYS A 77 7.36 0.07 18.04
CA LYS A 77 7.65 1.41 17.50
C LYS A 77 8.35 1.34 16.14
N LYS A 78 9.36 0.48 16.00
CA LYS A 78 10.07 0.27 14.73
C LYS A 78 9.13 -0.25 13.64
N MET A 79 8.35 -1.29 13.93
CA MET A 79 7.38 -1.84 12.98
C MET A 79 6.34 -0.81 12.54
N LYS A 80 5.82 0.00 13.49
CA LYS A 80 4.88 1.08 13.15
C LYS A 80 5.52 2.11 12.21
N ALA A 81 6.76 2.50 12.45
CA ALA A 81 7.48 3.43 11.60
C ALA A 81 7.71 2.87 10.19
N GLU A 82 8.11 1.60 10.07
CA GLU A 82 8.28 0.91 8.78
C GLU A 82 6.98 0.85 7.98
N ILE A 83 5.86 0.49 8.62
CA ILE A 83 4.54 0.45 8.00
C ILE A 83 4.12 1.85 7.52
N GLU A 84 4.39 2.89 8.30
CA GLU A 84 4.07 4.27 7.93
C GLU A 84 4.93 4.75 6.76
N GLU A 85 6.21 4.38 6.72
CA GLU A 85 7.10 4.68 5.61
C GLU A 85 6.67 3.99 4.31
N GLU A 86 6.30 2.71 4.37
CA GLU A 86 5.74 1.99 3.22
C GLU A 86 4.45 2.62 2.71
N LYS A 87 3.54 2.99 3.61
CA LYS A 87 2.30 3.67 3.24
C LYS A 87 2.59 5.01 2.54
N ARG A 88 3.57 5.77 3.05
CA ARG A 88 3.99 7.04 2.45
C ARG A 88 4.66 6.85 1.08
N LYS A 89 5.43 5.78 0.89
CA LYS A 89 6.01 5.43 -0.43
C LYS A 89 4.90 5.06 -1.42
N LYS A 90 3.96 4.19 -1.02
CA LYS A 90 2.80 3.79 -1.83
C LYS A 90 1.90 4.98 -2.18
N SER A 91 1.66 5.91 -1.26
CA SER A 91 0.84 7.10 -1.54
C SER A 91 1.52 8.03 -2.54
N LYS A 92 2.83 8.27 -2.41
CA LYS A 92 3.61 9.08 -3.36
C LYS A 92 3.67 8.45 -4.75
N GLU A 93 3.79 7.12 -4.83
CA GLU A 93 3.80 6.41 -6.10
C GLU A 93 2.46 6.53 -6.83
N LYS A 94 1.34 6.36 -6.10
CA LYS A 94 0.00 6.59 -6.66
C LYS A 94 -0.19 8.02 -7.14
N GLU A 95 0.30 9.01 -6.39
CA GLU A 95 0.23 10.42 -6.79
C GLU A 95 1.06 10.70 -8.05
N ARG A 96 2.26 10.11 -8.17
CA ARG A 96 3.08 10.20 -9.39
C ARG A 96 2.38 9.58 -10.60
N GLN A 97 1.80 8.40 -10.43
CA GLN A 97 1.02 7.73 -11.48
C GLN A 97 -0.20 8.57 -11.87
N GLN A 98 -0.88 9.19 -10.91
CA GLN A 98 -2.01 10.07 -11.19
C GLN A 98 -1.57 11.32 -11.97
N ILE A 99 -0.48 11.98 -11.56
CA ILE A 99 0.07 13.15 -12.27
C ILE A 99 0.49 12.78 -13.69
N GLU A 100 1.13 11.62 -13.87
CA GLU A 100 1.55 11.13 -15.18
C GLU A 100 0.33 10.82 -16.07
N ASN A 101 -0.69 10.17 -15.51
CA ASN A 101 -1.95 9.92 -16.21
C ASN A 101 -2.66 11.21 -16.58
N ASP A 102 -2.69 12.22 -15.69
CA ASP A 102 -3.30 13.52 -15.94
C ASP A 102 -2.53 14.32 -17.00
N ARG A 103 -1.20 14.22 -17.04
CA ARG A 103 -0.36 14.80 -18.11
C ARG A 103 -0.62 14.14 -19.45
N ASN A 104 -0.60 12.80 -19.47
CA ASN A 104 -0.93 12.02 -20.66
C ASN A 104 -2.33 12.37 -21.16
N LEU A 105 -3.31 12.53 -20.26
CA LEU A 105 -4.68 12.92 -20.63
C LEU A 105 -4.73 14.35 -21.19
N LYS A 106 -3.96 15.30 -20.64
CA LYS A 106 -3.86 16.68 -21.16
C LYS A 106 -3.19 16.74 -22.53
N GLU A 107 -2.12 15.97 -22.74
CA GLU A 107 -1.46 15.87 -24.05
C GLU A 107 -2.40 15.24 -25.09
N ARG A 108 -3.06 14.14 -24.72
CA ARG A 108 -4.13 13.53 -25.52
C ARG A 108 -5.23 14.52 -25.86
N ARG A 109 -5.69 15.31 -24.88
CA ARG A 109 -6.73 16.33 -25.06
C ARG A 109 -6.26 17.49 -25.94
N LYS A 110 -4.99 17.91 -25.83
CA LYS A 110 -4.41 18.96 -26.66
C LYS A 110 -4.38 18.53 -28.12
N ILE A 111 -3.94 17.29 -28.39
CA ILE A 111 -3.99 16.68 -29.73
C ILE A 111 -5.44 16.61 -30.25
N LEU A 112 -6.39 16.24 -29.39
CA LEU A 112 -7.83 16.22 -29.70
C LEU A 112 -8.43 17.61 -29.98
N LEU A 113 -7.90 18.67 -29.38
CA LEU A 113 -8.37 20.05 -29.58
C LEU A 113 -7.78 20.65 -30.87
N ASP A 114 -6.52 20.34 -31.19
CA ASP A 114 -5.95 20.64 -32.51
C ASP A 114 -6.71 19.88 -33.62
N TYR A 115 -7.35 18.75 -33.29
CA TYR A 115 -8.16 17.93 -34.19
C TYR A 115 -9.36 18.66 -34.82
N GLU A 116 -9.92 19.69 -34.17
CA GLU A 116 -11.05 20.45 -34.72
C GLU A 116 -10.66 21.32 -35.94
N GLU A 117 -9.37 21.42 -36.28
CA GLU A 117 -8.87 22.21 -37.43
C GLU A 117 -8.33 21.40 -38.61
N PHE A 118 -8.21 20.07 -38.53
CA PHE A 118 -7.59 19.29 -39.62
C PHE A 118 -8.50 19.16 -40.85
N LYS A 119 -8.07 19.77 -41.95
CA LYS A 119 -8.80 19.87 -43.22
C LYS A 119 -8.39 18.83 -44.28
N THR A 120 -7.39 17.98 -44.00
CA THR A 120 -6.73 17.13 -45.01
C THR A 120 -6.52 15.69 -44.56
N PHE A 121 -6.68 14.75 -45.50
CA PHE A 121 -6.61 13.30 -45.28
C PHE A 121 -5.21 12.80 -44.83
N GLY A 122 -4.14 13.42 -45.31
CA GLY A 122 -2.76 13.01 -44.99
C GLY A 122 -2.40 13.17 -43.51
N ASP A 123 -2.84 14.25 -42.87
CA ASP A 123 -2.55 14.49 -41.46
C ASP A 123 -3.29 13.50 -40.54
N LEU A 124 -4.43 13.00 -41.00
CA LEU A 124 -5.26 12.00 -40.32
C LEU A 124 -4.62 10.61 -40.35
N GLU A 125 -3.98 10.23 -41.46
CA GLU A 125 -3.22 8.97 -41.58
C GLU A 125 -1.98 8.99 -40.70
N ASP A 126 -1.23 10.09 -40.70
CA ASP A 126 -0.05 10.24 -39.86
C ASP A 126 -0.42 10.16 -38.38
N LEU A 127 -1.52 10.80 -37.96
CA LEU A 127 -2.00 10.74 -36.59
C LEU A 127 -2.45 9.32 -36.19
N ALA A 128 -3.16 8.61 -37.08
CA ALA A 128 -3.63 7.25 -36.82
C ALA A 128 -2.48 6.22 -36.71
N ASN A 129 -1.37 6.47 -37.41
CA ASN A 129 -0.20 5.61 -37.43
C ASN A 129 0.84 5.94 -36.33
N THR A 130 1.01 7.22 -35.98
CA THR A 130 2.00 7.66 -34.97
C THR A 130 1.48 7.54 -33.55
N TYR A 131 0.20 7.78 -33.34
CA TYR A 131 -0.44 7.65 -32.04
C TYR A 131 -1.65 6.73 -32.18
N GLY A 132 -1.61 5.58 -31.52
CA GLY A 132 -2.72 4.61 -31.49
C GLY A 132 -4.00 5.17 -30.87
N TYR A 133 -4.68 6.06 -31.60
CA TYR A 133 -5.95 6.66 -31.24
C TYR A 133 -7.05 5.95 -32.01
N SER A 134 -7.74 5.07 -31.30
CA SER A 134 -8.90 4.33 -31.80
C SER A 134 -9.99 5.23 -32.38
N LYS A 135 -10.12 6.47 -31.88
CA LYS A 135 -11.02 7.49 -32.43
C LYS A 135 -10.56 8.04 -33.79
N ALA A 136 -9.26 8.25 -34.00
CA ALA A 136 -8.72 8.67 -35.30
C ALA A 136 -8.92 7.56 -36.35
N LYS A 137 -8.64 6.30 -35.96
CA LYS A 137 -8.91 5.12 -36.80
C LYS A 137 -10.39 4.96 -37.14
N PHE A 138 -11.29 5.23 -36.20
CA PHE A 138 -12.74 5.25 -36.44
C PHE A 138 -13.15 6.35 -37.43
N ILE A 139 -12.60 7.55 -37.32
CA ILE A 139 -12.89 8.66 -38.24
C ILE A 139 -12.33 8.36 -39.64
N LEU A 140 -11.14 7.78 -39.72
CA LEU A 140 -10.54 7.32 -40.98
C LEU A 140 -11.45 6.27 -41.65
N ALA A 141 -11.98 5.32 -40.87
CA ALA A 141 -12.94 4.33 -41.36
C ALA A 141 -14.20 4.99 -41.93
N SER A 142 -14.77 5.99 -41.24
CA SER A 142 -15.91 6.76 -41.75
C SER A 142 -15.60 7.52 -43.03
N ILE A 143 -14.40 8.09 -43.16
CA ILE A 143 -13.97 8.80 -44.37
C ILE A 143 -13.89 7.84 -45.58
N PHE A 144 -13.30 6.66 -45.40
CA PHE A 144 -13.22 5.63 -46.44
C PHE A 144 -14.59 5.05 -46.81
N TYR A 145 -15.49 4.90 -45.85
CA TYR A 145 -16.85 4.41 -46.06
C TYR A 145 -17.73 5.42 -46.82
N GLU A 146 -17.67 6.69 -46.42
CA GLU A 146 -18.48 7.76 -47.01
C GLU A 146 -17.88 8.29 -48.32
N GLY A 147 -16.57 8.10 -48.54
CA GLY A 147 -15.86 8.57 -49.73
C GLY A 147 -15.71 10.09 -49.82
N LYS A 148 -15.73 10.80 -48.67
CA LYS A 148 -15.77 12.28 -48.61
C LYS A 148 -14.45 12.96 -48.96
N LEU A 149 -13.31 12.35 -48.61
CA LEU A 149 -11.96 12.88 -48.84
C LEU A 149 -11.09 11.98 -49.72
N VAL A 150 -11.44 10.69 -49.81
CA VAL A 150 -10.76 9.68 -50.61
C VAL A 150 -11.81 8.88 -51.37
N LYS A 151 -11.41 8.22 -52.45
CA LYS A 151 -12.28 7.27 -53.15
C LYS A 151 -12.83 6.25 -52.15
N LYS A 152 -14.14 6.06 -52.17
CA LYS A 152 -14.82 5.10 -51.30
C LYS A 152 -14.16 3.72 -51.40
N ASP A 153 -13.81 3.16 -50.25
CA ASP A 153 -13.19 1.86 -50.09
C ASP A 153 -13.72 1.20 -48.81
N ASP A 154 -14.67 0.28 -48.98
CA ASP A 154 -15.35 -0.39 -47.88
C ASP A 154 -14.43 -1.39 -47.16
N ASP A 155 -13.43 -1.95 -47.85
CA ASP A 155 -12.46 -2.89 -47.27
C ASP A 155 -11.45 -2.16 -46.39
N ALA A 156 -10.95 -1.01 -46.87
CA ALA A 156 -10.13 -0.11 -46.07
C ALA A 156 -10.91 0.40 -44.84
N ALA A 157 -12.19 0.80 -45.02
CA ALA A 157 -13.03 1.23 -43.91
C ALA A 157 -13.17 0.15 -42.82
N LYS A 158 -13.43 -1.11 -43.21
CA LYS A 158 -13.52 -2.23 -42.26
C LYS A 158 -12.21 -2.50 -41.54
N TYR A 159 -11.08 -2.41 -42.25
CA TYR A 159 -9.77 -2.64 -41.66
C TYR A 159 -9.51 -1.65 -40.51
N TRP A 160 -9.67 -0.35 -40.76
CA TRP A 160 -9.46 0.69 -39.75
C TRP A 160 -10.45 0.62 -38.60
N LEU A 161 -11.70 0.24 -38.87
CA LEU A 161 -12.73 0.05 -37.85
C LEU A 161 -12.41 -1.11 -36.90
N LYS A 162 -11.93 -2.25 -37.43
CA LYS A 162 -11.45 -3.38 -36.62
C LYS A 162 -10.26 -3.00 -35.75
N CYS A 163 -9.32 -2.23 -36.30
CA CYS A 163 -8.18 -1.74 -35.53
C CYS A 163 -8.63 -0.84 -34.36
N ALA A 164 -9.64 0.01 -34.55
CA ALA A 164 -10.21 0.83 -33.48
C ALA A 164 -10.95 -0.01 -32.43
N ALA A 165 -11.73 -1.01 -32.85
CA ALA A 165 -12.48 -1.88 -31.96
C ALA A 165 -11.57 -2.74 -31.06
N ASN A 166 -10.42 -3.18 -31.60
CA ASN A 166 -9.42 -3.97 -30.87
C ASN A 166 -8.72 -3.17 -29.76
N GLU A 167 -8.70 -1.84 -29.85
CA GLU A 167 -8.21 -0.93 -28.81
C GLU A 167 -9.32 -0.54 -27.81
N GLU A 168 -10.37 -1.34 -27.70
CA GLU A 168 -11.51 -1.16 -26.80
C GLU A 168 -12.36 0.10 -27.05
N TYR A 169 -12.34 0.65 -28.27
CA TYR A 169 -13.17 1.80 -28.59
C TYR A 169 -14.62 1.41 -28.86
N GLU A 170 -15.48 1.65 -27.87
CA GLU A 170 -16.89 1.29 -27.87
C GLU A 170 -17.68 1.74 -29.12
N PRO A 171 -17.50 2.96 -29.67
CA PRO A 171 -18.18 3.35 -30.90
C PRO A 171 -17.76 2.52 -32.13
N ALA A 172 -16.50 2.08 -32.20
CA ALA A 172 -16.04 1.22 -33.29
C ALA A 172 -16.58 -0.21 -33.17
N LYS A 173 -16.68 -0.76 -31.95
CA LYS A 173 -17.30 -2.08 -31.72
C LYS A 173 -18.76 -2.09 -32.18
N LYS A 174 -19.55 -1.10 -31.76
CA LYS A 174 -20.96 -0.96 -32.18
C LYS A 174 -21.11 -0.82 -33.68
N ALA A 175 -20.31 0.05 -34.30
CA ALA A 175 -20.35 0.22 -35.76
C ALA A 175 -19.90 -1.04 -36.51
N LEU A 176 -18.99 -1.84 -35.94
CA LEU A 176 -18.58 -3.12 -36.52
C LEU A 176 -19.70 -4.16 -36.41
N ASP A 177 -20.43 -4.17 -35.29
CA ASP A 177 -21.58 -5.05 -35.08
C ASP A 177 -22.76 -4.67 -36.00
N ASP A 178 -22.99 -3.38 -36.27
CA ASP A 178 -24.04 -2.89 -37.18
C ASP A 178 -23.75 -3.18 -38.68
N TRP A 179 -22.50 -3.52 -39.03
CA TRP A 179 -22.07 -3.80 -40.41
C TRP A 179 -22.21 -5.27 -40.83
N TRP A 180 -22.57 -6.15 -39.89
CA TRP A 180 -22.77 -7.60 -40.09
C TRP A 180 -24.23 -8.00 -39.91
#